data_AF-A0A2W2DNE7-F1
#
_entry.id   AF-A0A2W2DNE7-F1
#
_cell.length_a   1.000
_cell.length_b   1.000
_cell.length_c   1.000
_cell.angle_alpha   90.00
_cell.angle_beta   90.00
_cell.angle_gamma   90.00
#
_symmetry.space_group_name_H-M   'P 1'
#
loop_
_entity.id
_entity.type
_entity.pdbx_description
1 polymer ?
#
loop_
_entity_poly.entity_id
_entity_poly.type
_entity_poly.pdbx_seq_one_letter_code
_entity_poly.pdbx_strand_id
1 'polypeptide(L)'
;APPEVPPPPAGQVTVTGRLRPSETEESSGIRERSGLPPGQVLLINSDAIGKGLPYTLVGGYVELTEQRPQPATAPAPVPEPDVGAGGGLNLAYGIQWWLFIGIAIGGWIMLIRREVAERKTQTAEAREPETAAN
;
A
#
# COMPACT_ATOMS: atom_id res chain seq x y z
N ALA A 1 -2.21 -18.92 -26.71
CA ALA A 1 -0.95 -18.46 -27.32
C ALA A 1 -0.64 -17.07 -26.78
N PRO A 2 0.64 -16.66 -26.65
CA PRO A 2 0.96 -15.27 -26.34
C PRO A 2 0.36 -14.32 -27.38
N PRO A 3 0.02 -13.07 -27.01
CA PRO A 3 -0.48 -12.09 -27.96
C PRO A 3 0.59 -11.78 -29.01
N GLU A 4 0.16 -11.50 -30.23
CA GLU A 4 1.06 -11.02 -31.27
C GLU A 4 1.56 -9.62 -30.91
N VAL A 5 2.87 -9.46 -30.81
CA VAL A 5 3.51 -8.18 -30.45
C VAL A 5 3.98 -7.51 -31.74
N PRO A 6 3.47 -6.31 -32.08
CA PRO A 6 3.91 -5.61 -33.27
C PRO A 6 5.39 -5.19 -33.15
N PRO A 7 6.10 -5.05 -34.28
CA PRO A 7 7.48 -4.58 -34.25
C PRO A 7 7.55 -3.14 -33.71
N PRO A 8 8.67 -2.77 -33.05
CA PRO A 8 8.86 -1.40 -32.59
C PRO A 8 8.91 -0.42 -33.78
N PRO A 9 8.49 0.86 -33.58
CA PRO A 9 8.59 1.88 -34.62
C PRO A 9 10.03 2.05 -35.14
N ALA A 10 10.18 2.28 -36.44
CA ALA A 10 11.48 2.60 -37.02
C ALA A 10 11.87 4.06 -36.74
N GLY A 11 13.14 4.30 -36.46
CA GLY A 11 13.69 5.63 -36.22
C GLY A 11 13.73 6.04 -34.75
N GLN A 12 13.96 7.33 -34.51
CA GLN A 12 14.08 7.87 -33.16
C GLN A 12 12.70 8.17 -32.58
N VAL A 13 12.46 7.68 -31.36
CA VAL A 13 11.26 7.99 -30.57
C VAL A 13 11.68 8.76 -29.31
N THR A 14 10.89 9.75 -28.93
CA THR A 14 11.00 10.45 -27.65
C THR A 14 9.96 9.88 -26.70
N VAL A 15 10.40 9.47 -25.51
CA VAL A 15 9.54 8.88 -24.47
C VAL A 15 9.59 9.78 -23.25
N THR A 16 8.41 10.12 -22.72
CA THR A 16 8.23 10.74 -21.41
C THR A 16 7.58 9.73 -20.49
N GLY A 17 8.05 9.65 -19.26
CA GLY A 17 7.51 8.73 -18.27
C GLY A 17 8.15 8.88 -16.91
N ARG A 18 7.71 8.05 -15.97
CA ARG A 18 8.27 7.98 -14.62
C ARG A 18 9.43 7.00 -14.62
N LEU A 19 10.60 7.43 -14.17
CA LEU A 19 11.73 6.52 -13.99
C LEU A 19 11.48 5.65 -12.76
N ARG A 20 11.60 4.33 -12.94
CA ARG A 20 11.42 3.32 -11.90
C ARG A 20 12.73 2.53 -11.75
N PRO A 21 13.20 2.28 -10.52
CA PRO A 21 14.31 1.35 -10.31
C PRO A 21 13.88 -0.08 -10.70
N SER A 22 14.86 -0.95 -10.96
CA SER A 22 14.59 -2.37 -11.18
C SER A 22 13.93 -2.99 -9.96
N GLU A 23 12.96 -3.87 -10.19
CA GLU A 23 12.24 -4.52 -9.10
C GLU A 23 13.06 -5.65 -8.47
N THR A 24 13.03 -5.70 -7.15
CA THR A 24 13.52 -6.80 -6.32
C THR A 24 12.39 -7.34 -5.44
N GLU A 25 12.58 -8.51 -4.84
CA GLU A 25 11.60 -9.03 -3.87
C GLU A 25 11.42 -8.05 -2.69
N GLU A 26 12.49 -7.37 -2.28
CA GLU A 26 12.45 -6.38 -1.21
C GLU A 26 11.70 -5.11 -1.62
N SER A 27 11.95 -4.60 -2.82
CA SER A 27 11.34 -3.34 -3.27
C SER A 27 9.86 -3.49 -3.62
N SER A 28 9.45 -4.68 -4.08
CA SER A 28 8.09 -4.96 -4.54
C SER A 28 7.24 -5.70 -3.50
N GLY A 29 7.87 -6.41 -2.54
CA GLY A 29 7.20 -7.37 -1.67
C GLY A 29 6.72 -8.64 -2.40
N ILE A 30 6.99 -8.76 -3.71
CA ILE A 30 6.62 -9.91 -4.53
C ILE A 30 7.74 -10.94 -4.43
N ARG A 31 7.42 -12.13 -3.91
CA ARG A 31 8.35 -13.27 -3.93
C ARG A 31 8.40 -13.90 -5.31
N GLU A 32 9.59 -14.05 -5.85
CA GLU A 32 9.84 -14.72 -7.10
C GLU A 32 9.47 -16.21 -6.97
N ARG A 33 8.85 -16.77 -8.01
CA ARG A 33 8.37 -18.16 -8.00
C ARG A 33 8.66 -18.84 -9.32
N SER A 34 9.04 -20.10 -9.24
CA SER A 34 9.22 -20.99 -10.38
C SER A 34 7.89 -21.43 -10.99
N GLY A 35 7.93 -21.91 -12.23
CA GLY A 35 6.77 -22.51 -12.90
C GLY A 35 5.88 -21.50 -13.63
N LEU A 36 6.38 -20.30 -13.88
CA LEU A 36 5.71 -19.34 -14.75
C LEU A 36 5.59 -19.91 -16.18
N PRO A 37 4.48 -19.64 -16.88
CA PRO A 37 4.38 -19.93 -18.31
C PRO A 37 5.56 -19.31 -19.09
N PRO A 38 6.03 -19.96 -20.16
CA PRO A 38 7.11 -19.42 -20.98
C PRO A 38 6.85 -17.98 -21.43
N GLY A 39 7.87 -17.11 -21.30
CA GLY A 39 7.78 -15.69 -21.67
C GLY A 39 7.16 -14.77 -20.63
N GLN A 40 6.86 -15.27 -19.43
CA GLN A 40 6.38 -14.45 -18.31
C GLN A 40 7.48 -14.22 -17.27
N VAL A 41 7.46 -13.04 -16.68
CA VAL A 41 8.33 -12.62 -15.57
C VAL A 41 7.45 -12.11 -14.44
N LEU A 42 7.88 -12.28 -13.19
CA LEU A 42 7.14 -11.81 -12.02
C LEU A 42 7.56 -10.39 -11.59
N LEU A 43 8.84 -10.08 -11.80
CA LEU A 43 9.50 -8.84 -11.39
C LEU A 43 10.10 -8.20 -12.65
N ILE A 44 9.96 -6.87 -12.78
CA ILE A 44 10.67 -6.10 -13.81
C ILE A 44 12.11 -5.86 -13.34
N ASN A 45 12.87 -6.94 -13.29
CA ASN A 45 14.27 -6.92 -12.87
C ASN A 45 15.19 -6.86 -14.11
N SER A 46 15.78 -5.69 -14.36
CA SER A 46 16.64 -5.46 -15.54
C SER A 46 17.83 -6.43 -15.60
N ASP A 47 18.41 -6.82 -14.47
CA ASP A 47 19.61 -7.67 -14.43
C ASP A 47 19.27 -9.13 -14.74
N ALA A 48 18.11 -9.60 -14.25
CA ALA A 48 17.62 -10.94 -14.56
C ALA A 48 17.16 -11.03 -16.02
N ILE A 49 16.36 -10.06 -16.48
CA ILE A 49 15.83 -10.02 -17.85
C ILE A 49 16.96 -9.84 -18.87
N GLY A 50 17.93 -8.98 -18.58
CA GLY A 50 19.06 -8.68 -19.47
C GLY A 50 19.90 -9.90 -19.83
N LYS A 51 19.96 -10.93 -18.99
CA LYS A 51 20.68 -12.19 -19.28
C LYS A 51 20.13 -12.93 -20.50
N GLY A 52 18.85 -12.73 -20.83
CA GLY A 52 18.19 -13.35 -21.98
C GLY A 52 18.20 -12.51 -23.25
N LEU A 53 18.79 -11.32 -23.22
CA LEU A 53 18.73 -10.36 -24.33
C LEU A 53 20.09 -10.23 -25.03
N PRO A 54 20.11 -9.93 -26.34
CA PRO A 54 21.35 -9.75 -27.09
C PRO A 54 22.02 -8.38 -26.84
N TYR A 55 21.53 -7.61 -25.86
CA TYR A 55 22.00 -6.27 -25.54
C TYR A 55 21.90 -6.00 -24.03
N THR A 56 22.73 -5.07 -23.55
CA THR A 56 22.74 -4.66 -22.14
C THR A 56 21.58 -3.73 -21.83
N LEU A 57 20.91 -3.96 -20.70
CA LEU A 57 19.89 -3.07 -20.16
C LEU A 57 20.52 -2.05 -19.20
N VAL A 58 19.91 -0.87 -19.14
CA VAL A 58 20.18 0.11 -18.08
C VAL A 58 19.37 -0.30 -16.85
N GLY A 59 19.89 -0.01 -15.65
CA GLY A 59 19.18 -0.30 -14.41
C GLY A 59 17.86 0.47 -14.33
N GLY A 60 16.76 -0.27 -14.20
CA GLY A 60 15.40 0.28 -14.11
C GLY A 60 14.59 0.21 -15.40
N TYR A 61 13.45 0.90 -15.38
CA TYR A 61 12.53 1.01 -16.50
C TYR A 61 11.78 2.34 -16.46
N VAL A 62 11.19 2.72 -17.59
CA VAL A 62 10.35 3.92 -17.69
C VAL A 62 8.90 3.49 -17.76
N GLU A 63 8.10 3.94 -16.80
CA GLU A 63 6.65 3.82 -16.85
C GLU A 63 6.11 4.91 -17.78
N LEU A 64 5.68 4.49 -18.97
CA LEU A 64 5.32 5.36 -20.08
C LEU A 64 4.13 6.27 -19.74
N THR A 65 4.28 7.57 -20.01
CA THR A 65 3.17 8.56 -19.97
C THR A 65 2.90 9.17 -21.34
N GLU A 66 3.94 9.40 -22.16
CA GLU A 66 3.82 9.94 -23.51
C GLU A 66 4.92 9.38 -24.42
N GLN A 67 4.61 9.17 -25.70
CA GLN A 67 5.57 8.82 -26.74
C GLN A 67 5.36 9.69 -27.98
N ARG A 68 6.45 10.16 -28.60
CA ARG A 68 6.46 10.85 -29.90
C ARG A 68 7.44 10.21 -30.88
N PRO A 69 7.03 9.88 -32.12
CA PRO A 69 5.66 9.90 -32.63
C PRO A 69 4.74 8.92 -31.90
N GLN A 70 3.44 9.21 -31.95
CA GLN A 70 2.44 8.34 -31.33
C GLN A 70 2.45 6.98 -32.05
N PRO A 71 2.51 5.86 -31.32
CA PRO A 71 2.53 4.54 -31.94
C PRO A 71 1.19 4.25 -32.62
N ALA A 72 1.21 3.57 -33.77
CA ALA A 72 0.01 3.11 -34.47
C ALA A 72 -0.77 2.06 -33.66
N THR A 73 -0.07 1.30 -32.81
CA THR A 73 -0.64 0.30 -31.92
C THR A 73 0.17 0.29 -30.63
N ALA A 74 -0.49 0.42 -29.48
CA ALA A 74 0.16 0.37 -28.16
C ALA A 74 -0.70 -0.41 -27.17
N PRO A 75 -0.08 -1.08 -26.18
CA PRO A 75 -0.81 -1.60 -25.03
C PRO A 75 -1.59 -0.47 -24.35
N ALA A 76 -2.78 -0.80 -23.84
CA ALA A 76 -3.54 0.14 -23.03
C ALA A 76 -2.70 0.56 -21.80
N PRO A 77 -2.58 1.86 -21.51
CA PRO A 77 -1.94 2.32 -20.28
C PRO A 77 -2.64 1.74 -19.05
N VAL A 78 -1.88 1.53 -17.98
CA VAL A 78 -2.48 1.21 -16.68
C VAL A 78 -3.33 2.42 -16.25
N PRO A 79 -4.62 2.23 -15.95
CA PRO A 79 -5.46 3.33 -15.49
C PRO A 79 -4.95 3.88 -14.17
N GLU A 80 -5.18 5.17 -13.94
CA GLU A 80 -4.87 5.79 -12.66
C GLU A 80 -5.63 5.08 -11.52
N PRO A 81 -5.06 5.03 -10.30
CA PRO A 81 -5.75 4.45 -9.16
C PRO A 81 -7.12 5.12 -8.96
N ASP A 82 -8.18 4.34 -9.02
CA ASP A 82 -9.53 4.85 -8.85
C ASP A 82 -9.80 5.16 -7.37
N VAL A 83 -9.74 6.46 -7.04
CA VAL A 83 -10.09 6.97 -5.72
C VAL A 83 -11.59 6.81 -5.41
N GLY A 84 -12.44 6.70 -6.43
CA GLY A 84 -13.89 6.61 -6.33
C GLY A 84 -14.43 5.20 -6.11
N ALA A 85 -13.90 4.17 -6.79
CA ALA A 85 -14.46 2.81 -6.73
C ALA A 85 -14.08 2.00 -5.47
N GLY A 86 -13.11 2.47 -4.67
CA GLY A 86 -12.72 1.77 -3.44
C GLY A 86 -11.90 2.61 -2.47
N GLY A 87 -11.09 3.56 -2.95
CA GLY A 87 -10.29 4.45 -2.11
C GLY A 87 -11.12 5.24 -1.10
N GLY A 88 -12.25 5.82 -1.54
CA GLY A 88 -13.17 6.57 -0.66
C GLY A 88 -13.85 5.72 0.40
N LEU A 89 -14.26 4.49 0.06
CA LEU A 89 -14.89 3.57 1.02
C LEU A 89 -13.88 3.09 2.08
N ASN A 90 -12.65 2.78 1.66
CA ASN A 90 -11.55 2.44 2.56
C ASN A 90 -11.19 3.60 3.49
N LEU A 91 -11.26 4.85 2.98
CA LEU A 91 -11.04 6.05 3.79
C LEU A 91 -12.11 6.21 4.88
N ALA A 92 -13.39 6.08 4.52
CA ALA A 92 -14.49 6.14 5.49
C ALA A 92 -14.36 5.07 6.58
N TYR A 93 -13.98 3.84 6.19
CA TYR A 93 -13.68 2.75 7.11
C TYR A 93 -12.50 3.07 8.04
N GLY A 94 -11.44 3.70 7.51
CA GLY A 94 -10.32 4.19 8.31
C GLY A 94 -10.76 5.21 9.37
N ILE A 95 -11.59 6.18 8.99
CA ILE A 95 -12.15 7.18 9.92
C ILE A 95 -13.00 6.50 11.01
N GLN A 96 -13.82 5.52 10.63
CA GLN A 96 -14.62 4.75 11.59
C GLN A 96 -13.76 4.10 12.68
N TRP A 97 -12.63 3.49 12.30
CA TRP A 97 -11.70 2.90 13.28
C TRP A 97 -11.09 3.94 14.21
N TRP A 98 -10.71 5.11 13.70
CA TRP A 98 -10.21 6.20 14.53
C TRP A 98 -11.25 6.68 15.55
N LEU A 99 -12.53 6.71 15.18
CA LEU A 99 -13.61 7.01 16.13
C LEU A 99 -13.75 5.93 17.21
N PHE A 100 -13.69 4.65 16.84
CA PHE A 100 -13.72 3.55 17.80
C PHE A 100 -12.54 3.57 18.77
N ILE A 101 -11.33 3.88 18.29
CA ILE A 101 -10.15 4.08 19.13
C ILE A 101 -10.43 5.19 20.16
N GLY A 102 -10.98 6.33 19.72
CA GLY A 102 -11.33 7.44 20.60
C GLY A 102 -12.37 7.06 21.67
N ILE A 103 -13.43 6.35 21.29
CA ILE A 103 -14.46 5.85 22.21
C ILE A 103 -13.88 4.86 23.21
N ALA A 104 -13.05 3.92 22.76
CA ALA A 104 -12.43 2.92 23.63
C ALA A 104 -11.52 3.56 24.67
N ILE A 105 -10.64 4.48 24.25
CA ILE A 105 -9.74 5.21 25.16
C ILE A 105 -10.55 6.07 26.15
N GLY A 106 -11.54 6.83 25.65
CA GLY A 106 -12.38 7.69 26.48
C GLY A 106 -13.22 6.90 27.50
N GLY A 107 -13.84 5.81 27.07
CA GLY A 107 -14.59 4.90 27.94
C GLY A 107 -13.70 4.26 29.00
N TRP A 108 -12.49 3.83 28.64
CA TRP A 108 -11.53 3.26 29.59
C TRP A 108 -11.11 4.29 30.67
N ILE A 109 -10.81 5.53 30.26
CA ILE A 109 -10.50 6.62 31.21
C ILE A 109 -11.69 6.91 32.13
N MET A 110 -12.91 6.94 31.59
CA MET A 110 -14.13 7.15 32.38
C MET A 110 -14.30 6.05 33.43
N LEU A 111 -14.14 4.79 33.05
CA LEU A 111 -14.24 3.63 33.95
C LEU A 111 -13.20 3.71 35.06
N ILE A 112 -11.94 4.02 34.75
CA ILE A 112 -10.88 4.19 35.75
C ILE A 112 -11.25 5.32 36.73
N ARG A 113 -11.70 6.47 36.22
CA ARG A 113 -12.08 7.60 37.08
C ARG A 113 -13.24 7.27 38.01
N ARG A 114 -14.23 6.54 37.50
CA ARG A 114 -15.39 6.10 38.26
C ARG A 114 -15.00 5.11 39.36
N GLU A 115 -14.20 4.10 39.03
CA GLU A 115 -13.67 3.12 39.99
C GLU A 115 -12.86 3.80 41.11
N VAL A 116 -12.00 4.77 40.76
CA VAL A 116 -11.23 5.55 41.74
C VAL A 116 -12.13 6.38 42.65
N ALA A 117 -13.21 6.98 42.11
CA ALA A 117 -14.17 7.74 42.91
C ALA A 117 -14.95 6.84 43.87
N GLU A 118 -15.45 5.69 43.40
CA GLU A 118 -16.18 4.70 44.21
C GLU A 118 -15.32 4.12 45.35
N ARG A 119 -14.01 3.89 45.11
CA ARG A 119 -13.09 3.46 46.17
C ARG A 119 -12.87 4.53 47.23
N LYS A 120 -12.82 5.81 46.84
CA LYS A 120 -12.66 6.93 47.79
C LYS A 120 -13.88 7.07 48.69
N THR A 121 -15.09 6.95 48.14
CA THR A 121 -16.33 7.02 48.93
C THR A 121 -16.43 5.85 49.91
N GLN A 122 -16.15 4.62 49.48
CA GLN A 122 -16.12 3.45 50.38
C GLN A 122 -15.09 3.58 51.51
N THR A 123 -13.91 4.15 51.23
CA THR A 123 -12.87 4.38 52.25
C THR A 123 -13.29 5.45 53.26
N ALA A 124 -14.06 6.46 52.84
CA ALA A 124 -14.55 7.51 53.73
C ALA A 124 -15.67 6.99 54.65
N GLU A 125 -16.64 6.27 54.09
CA GLU A 125 -17.73 5.65 54.85
C GLU A 125 -17.23 4.60 55.86
N ALA A 126 -16.14 3.89 55.55
CA ALA A 126 -15.53 2.92 56.47
C ALA A 126 -14.79 3.57 57.66
N ARG A 127 -14.44 4.87 57.59
CA ARG A 127 -13.74 5.60 58.68
C ARG A 127 -14.69 6.34 59.62
N GLU A 128 -15.89 6.69 59.17
CA GLU A 128 -16.92 7.32 60.00
C GLU A 128 -17.42 6.47 61.20
N PRO A 129 -17.58 5.13 61.13
CA PRO A 129 -18.08 4.35 62.27
C PRO A 129 -17.06 4.22 63.42
N GLU A 130 -15.75 4.43 63.19
CA GLU A 130 -14.70 4.31 64.21
C GLU A 130 -14.53 5.60 65.05
N THR A 131 -14.95 6.76 64.51
CA THR A 131 -14.81 8.06 65.20
C THR A 131 -16.01 8.39 66.09
N ALA A 132 -17.17 7.75 65.87
CA ALA A 132 -18.39 7.97 66.65
C ALA A 132 -18.50 7.11 67.92
N ALA A 133 -17.50 6.25 68.19
CA ALA A 133 -17.51 5.28 69.29
C ALA A 133 -16.50 5.59 70.44
N ASN A 134 -15.88 6.77 70.45
CA ASN A 134 -14.98 7.23 71.54
C ASN A 134 -15.48 8.52 72.19
#